data_AF-A0A3C1YWR5-F1
#
_entry.id   AF-A0A3C1YWR5-F1
#
_cell.length_a   1.000
_cell.length_b   1.000
_cell.length_c   1.000
_cell.angle_alpha   90.00
_cell.angle_beta   90.00
_cell.angle_gamma   90.00
#
_symmetry.space_group_name_H-M   'P 1'
#
loop_
_entity.id
_entity.type
_entity.pdbx_description
1 polymer ?
#
loop_
_entity_poly.entity_id
_entity_poly.type
_entity_poly.pdbx_seq_one_letter_code
_entity_poly.pdbx_strand_id
1 'polypeptide(L)'
;MNEARARGRAKGTIRKKCLTIGADHLVTLTYRANVEDRERVLHDLERLRRALSRSGCSMPYVAVLERQQRGALHPHLAVKGFQDVRLLRRCWYKIVG
;
A
#
# COMPACT_ATOMS: atom_id res chain seq x y z
N MET A 1 -5.08 15.51 24.10
CA MET A 1 -3.74 15.04 24.54
C MET A 1 -3.40 13.62 24.05
N ASN A 2 -4.31 12.65 24.13
CA ASN A 2 -4.04 11.26 23.73
C ASN A 2 -3.88 11.05 22.21
N GLU A 3 -4.71 11.72 21.40
CA GLU A 3 -4.65 11.58 19.94
C GLU A 3 -3.34 12.10 19.33
N ALA A 4 -2.85 13.25 19.79
CA ALA A 4 -1.58 13.81 19.33
C ALA A 4 -0.40 12.87 19.63
N ARG A 5 -0.39 12.25 20.81
CA ARG A 5 0.59 11.22 21.18
C ARG A 5 0.44 9.96 20.33
N ALA A 6 -0.79 9.49 20.09
CA ALA A 6 -1.06 8.34 19.25
C ALA A 6 -0.58 8.57 17.79
N ARG A 7 -0.87 9.74 17.23
CA ARG A 7 -0.40 10.17 15.90
C ARG A 7 1.13 10.25 15.84
N GLY A 8 1.77 10.81 16.86
CA GLY A 8 3.24 10.84 16.98
C GLY A 8 3.86 9.44 16.95
N ARG A 9 3.29 8.50 17.73
CA ARG A 9 3.70 7.08 17.71
C ARG A 9 3.50 6.43 16.34
N ALA A 10 2.35 6.65 15.71
CA ALA A 10 2.06 6.10 14.38
C ALA A 10 3.07 6.59 13.34
N LYS A 11 3.36 7.90 13.31
CA LYS A 11 4.37 8.49 12.42
C LYS A 11 5.75 7.89 12.67
N GLY A 12 6.16 7.77 13.94
CA GLY A 12 7.42 7.15 14.32
C GLY A 12 7.54 5.70 13.86
N THR A 13 6.50 4.89 14.05
CA THR A 13 6.46 3.49 13.61
C THR A 13 6.54 3.36 12.10
N ILE A 14 5.77 4.16 11.35
CA ILE A 14 5.83 4.15 9.87
C ILE A 14 7.23 4.53 9.40
N ARG A 15 7.81 5.61 9.93
CA ARG A 15 9.18 6.02 9.60
C ARG A 15 10.19 4.91 9.85
N LYS A 16 10.15 4.28 11.04
CA LYS A 16 11.05 3.17 11.37
C LYS A 16 10.92 2.03 10.37
N LYS A 17 9.69 1.59 10.05
CA LYS A 17 9.45 0.52 9.08
C LYS A 17 9.97 0.87 7.68
N CYS A 18 9.74 2.09 7.19
CA CYS A 18 10.27 2.54 5.91
C CYS A 18 11.80 2.53 5.88
N LEU A 19 12.45 2.98 6.95
CA LEU A 19 13.91 2.94 7.07
C LEU A 19 14.43 1.49 7.11
N THR A 20 13.76 0.59 7.84
CA THR A 20 14.14 -0.83 7.93
C THR A 20 14.15 -1.51 6.57
N ILE A 21 13.14 -1.25 5.73
CA ILE A 21 13.09 -1.85 4.38
C ILE A 21 13.92 -1.06 3.36
N GLY A 22 14.48 0.09 3.72
CA GLY A 22 15.19 0.99 2.81
C GLY A 22 14.29 1.57 1.74
N ALA A 23 13.05 1.96 2.10
CA ALA A 23 12.10 2.50 1.14
C ALA A 23 12.54 3.85 0.59
N ASP A 24 12.54 3.96 -0.73
CA ASP A 24 12.99 5.12 -1.52
C ASP A 24 11.99 5.50 -2.63
N HIS A 25 10.99 4.64 -2.92
CA HIS A 25 9.93 4.90 -3.88
C HIS A 25 8.54 4.78 -3.23
N LEU A 26 7.59 5.54 -3.77
CA LEU A 26 6.18 5.49 -3.37
C LEU A 26 5.34 4.99 -4.54
N VAL A 27 4.59 3.91 -4.31
CA VAL A 27 3.59 3.38 -5.25
C VAL A 27 2.21 3.73 -4.73
N THR A 28 1.39 4.31 -5.60
CA THR A 28 -0.02 4.63 -5.30
C THR A 28 -0.92 3.69 -6.09
N LEU A 29 -1.68 2.86 -5.37
CA LEU A 29 -2.71 2.01 -5.96
C LEU A 29 -4.04 2.75 -5.95
N THR A 30 -4.81 2.59 -7.02
CA THR A 30 -6.09 3.27 -7.16
C THR A 30 -7.17 2.27 -7.58
N TYR A 31 -8.38 2.50 -7.08
CA TYR A 31 -9.58 1.82 -7.53
C TYR A 31 -10.31 2.69 -8.54
N ARG A 32 -10.91 2.06 -9.56
CA ARG A 32 -11.84 2.75 -10.46
C ARG A 32 -13.11 3.17 -9.71
N ALA A 33 -13.71 2.21 -9.00
CA ALA A 33 -14.89 2.43 -8.16
C ALA A 33 -14.56 3.17 -6.86
N ASN A 34 -15.57 3.77 -6.24
CA ASN A 34 -15.45 4.39 -4.91
C ASN A 34 -15.44 3.31 -3.82
N VAL A 35 -14.25 2.79 -3.48
CA VAL A 35 -14.09 1.76 -2.46
C VAL A 35 -13.80 2.41 -1.11
N GLU A 36 -14.75 2.36 -0.17
CA GLU A 36 -14.58 2.92 1.19
C GLU A 36 -14.34 1.83 2.25
N ASP A 37 -14.53 0.56 1.89
CA ASP A 37 -14.36 -0.58 2.80
C ASP A 37 -12.87 -0.90 3.01
N ARG A 38 -12.41 -0.69 4.24
CA ARG A 38 -11.04 -0.98 4.67
C ARG A 38 -10.67 -2.45 4.57
N GLU A 39 -11.55 -3.36 4.95
CA GLU A 39 -11.25 -4.80 4.99
C GLU A 39 -11.07 -5.34 3.58
N ARG A 40 -11.92 -4.90 2.65
CA ARG A 40 -11.72 -5.15 1.22
C ARG A 40 -10.34 -4.71 0.75
N VAL A 41 -9.92 -3.49 1.10
CA VAL A 41 -8.64 -2.95 0.65
C VAL A 41 -7.46 -3.76 1.21
N LEU A 42 -7.50 -4.15 2.49
CA LEU A 42 -6.46 -4.98 3.10
C LEU A 42 -6.37 -6.35 2.45
N HIS A 43 -7.52 -6.96 2.15
CA HIS A 43 -7.59 -8.23 1.45
C HIS A 43 -7.06 -8.15 0.01
N ASP A 44 -7.36 -7.08 -0.72
CA ASP A 44 -6.83 -6.85 -2.07
C ASP A 44 -5.30 -6.63 -2.05
N LEU A 45 -4.76 -5.96 -1.02
CA LEU A 45 -3.32 -5.83 -0.82
C LEU A 45 -2.64 -7.17 -0.54
N GLU A 46 -3.25 -8.03 0.27
CA GLU A 46 -2.72 -9.38 0.53
C GLU A 46 -2.73 -10.24 -0.75
N ARG A 47 -3.78 -10.13 -1.56
CA ARG A 47 -3.84 -10.77 -2.89
C ARG A 47 -2.74 -10.27 -3.80
N LEU A 48 -2.45 -8.96 -3.80
CA LEU A 48 -1.37 -8.35 -4.58
C LEU A 48 -0.01 -8.91 -4.14
N ARG A 49 0.26 -8.94 -2.84
CA ARG A 49 1.49 -9.50 -2.27
C ARG A 49 1.69 -10.96 -2.70
N ARG A 50 0.64 -11.79 -2.64
CA ARG A 50 0.68 -13.20 -3.09
C ARG A 50 0.88 -13.32 -4.61
N ALA A 51 0.27 -12.45 -5.41
CA ALA A 51 0.43 -12.45 -6.86
C ALA A 51 1.87 -12.12 -7.26
N LEU A 52 2.46 -11.09 -6.65
CA LEU A 52 3.86 -10.70 -6.89
C LEU A 52 4.83 -11.80 -6.46
N SER A 53 4.64 -12.37 -5.26
CA SER A 53 5.48 -13.46 -4.78
C SER A 53 5.45 -14.68 -5.71
N ARG A 54 4.27 -15.07 -6.23
CA ARG A 54 4.15 -16.14 -7.23
C ARG A 54 4.81 -15.83 -8.57
N SER A 55 4.95 -14.56 -8.92
CA SER A 55 5.65 -14.12 -10.13
C SER A 55 7.18 -14.02 -9.96
N GLY A 56 7.71 -14.43 -8.81
CA GLY A 56 9.14 -14.31 -8.48
C GLY A 56 9.55 -12.90 -8.03
N CYS A 57 8.59 -11.98 -7.88
CA CYS A 57 8.84 -10.62 -7.42
C CYS A 57 8.55 -10.54 -5.91
N SER A 58 9.61 -10.57 -5.10
CA SER A 58 9.50 -10.27 -3.67
C SER A 58 9.59 -8.76 -3.47
N MET A 59 8.47 -8.14 -3.12
CA MET A 59 8.37 -6.70 -2.88
C MET A 59 7.91 -6.43 -1.45
N PRO A 60 8.85 -6.30 -0.48
CA PRO A 60 8.52 -5.80 0.85
C PRO A 60 7.98 -4.36 0.74
N TYR A 61 6.91 -4.06 1.47
CA TYR A 61 6.32 -2.73 1.46
C TYR A 61 5.78 -2.32 2.84
N VAL A 62 5.67 -1.01 3.04
CA VAL A 62 4.88 -0.42 4.13
C VAL A 62 3.65 0.24 3.52
N ALA A 63 2.46 -0.21 3.89
CA ALA A 63 1.20 0.32 3.37
C ALA A 63 0.53 1.31 4.34
N VAL A 64 -0.05 2.36 3.77
CA VAL A 64 -0.96 3.29 4.44
C VAL A 64 -2.20 3.44 3.58
N LEU A 65 -3.38 3.47 4.20
CA LEU A 65 -4.64 3.73 3.52
C LEU A 65 -5.00 5.21 3.71
N GLU A 66 -5.08 5.94 2.60
CA GLU A 66 -5.48 7.34 2.59
C GLU A 66 -6.91 7.47 2.07
N ARG A 67 -7.72 8.31 2.70
CA ARG A 67 -9.07 8.62 2.19
C ARG A 67 -8.99 9.80 1.22
N GLN A 68 -9.37 9.57 -0.04
CA GLN A 68 -9.50 10.64 -1.02
C GLN A 68 -10.68 11.57 -0.73
N GLN A 69 -10.68 12.75 -1.37
CA GLN A 69 -11.79 13.70 -1.35
C GLN A 69 -13.14 13.07 -1.75
N ARG A 70 -13.12 12.13 -2.71
CA ARG A 70 -14.33 11.40 -3.15
C ARG A 70 -14.81 10.29 -2.20
N GLY A 71 -14.16 10.09 -1.06
CA GLY A 71 -14.46 9.04 -0.08
C GLY A 71 -13.60 7.77 -0.23
N ALA A 72 -13.13 7.45 -1.44
CA ALA A 72 -12.39 6.22 -1.74
C ALA A 72 -11.09 6.09 -0.93
N LEU A 73 -10.80 4.87 -0.47
CA LEU A 73 -9.53 4.49 0.15
C LEU A 73 -8.47 4.16 -0.92
N HIS A 74 -7.31 4.79 -0.78
CA HIS A 74 -6.17 4.72 -1.69
C HIS A 74 -4.95 4.17 -0.94
N PRO A 75 -4.47 2.97 -1.30
CA PRO A 75 -3.26 2.44 -0.71
C PRO A 75 -2.01 3.15 -1.25
N HIS A 76 -1.22 3.68 -0.34
CA HIS A 76 0.14 4.13 -0.58
C HIS A 76 1.12 3.10 -0.05
N LEU A 77 2.02 2.63 -0.91
CA LEU A 77 3.03 1.64 -0.58
C LEU A 77 4.42 2.28 -0.68
N ALA A 78 5.12 2.36 0.45
CA ALA A 78 6.55 2.66 0.44
C ALA A 78 7.32 1.37 0.13
N VAL A 79 8.19 1.41 -0.88
CA VAL A 79 8.92 0.26 -1.42
C VAL A 79 10.39 0.61 -1.65
N LYS A 80 11.25 -0.41 -1.75
CA LYS A 80 12.67 -0.26 -2.07
C LYS A 80 12.94 -0.54 -3.54
N GLY A 81 13.66 0.37 -4.18
CA GLY A 81 14.08 0.30 -5.57
C GLY A 81 12.93 0.50 -6.56
N PHE A 82 13.31 0.48 -7.83
CA PHE A 82 12.36 0.55 -8.93
C PHE A 82 11.46 -0.69 -8.96
N GLN A 83 10.16 -0.47 -9.15
CA GLN A 83 9.20 -1.53 -9.33
C GLN A 83 8.79 -1.63 -10.80
N ASP A 84 8.70 -2.86 -11.33
CA ASP A 84 8.11 -3.07 -12.64
C ASP A 84 6.62 -2.70 -12.60
N VAL A 85 6.32 -1.47 -13.04
CA VAL A 85 4.97 -0.92 -13.05
C VAL A 85 4.05 -1.71 -13.97
N ARG A 86 4.57 -2.36 -15.02
CA ARG A 86 3.77 -3.17 -15.94
C ARG A 86 3.32 -4.45 -15.25
N LEU A 87 4.22 -5.12 -14.53
CA LEU A 87 3.89 -6.28 -13.71
C LEU A 87 2.92 -5.90 -12.59
N LEU A 88 3.22 -4.85 -11.82
CA LEU A 88 2.36 -4.36 -10.74
C LEU A 88 0.94 -4.07 -11.23
N ARG A 89 0.81 -3.31 -12.33
CA ARG A 89 -0.49 -2.96 -12.91
C ARG A 89 -1.24 -4.19 -13.38
N ARG A 90 -0.58 -5.15 -14.03
CA ARG A 90 -1.19 -6.40 -14.48
C ARG A 90 -1.71 -7.22 -13.30
N CYS A 91 -0.92 -7.35 -12.23
CA CYS A 91 -1.34 -8.02 -11.00
C CYS A 91 -2.51 -7.30 -10.33
N TRP A 92 -2.46 -5.97 -10.27
CA TRP A 92 -3.51 -5.14 -9.66
C TRP A 92 -4.85 -5.27 -10.38
N TYR A 93 -4.87 -5.13 -11.71
CA TYR A 93 -6.11 -5.25 -12.49
C TYR A 93 -6.75 -6.63 -12.37
N LYS A 94 -5.97 -7.70 -12.29
CA LYS A 94 -6.51 -9.05 -12.02
C LYS A 94 -7.24 -9.17 -10.68
N ILE A 95 -6.94 -8.30 -9.72
CA ILE A 95 -7.53 -8.32 -8.38
C ILE A 95 -8.77 -7.44 -8.33
N VAL A 96 -8.70 -6.22 -8.89
CA VAL A 96 -9.75 -5.21 -8.74
C VAL A 96 -10.81 -5.20 -9.85
N GLY A 97 -10.54 -5.85 -10.99
CA GLY A 97 -11.42 -5.87 -12.17
C GLY A 97 -11.17 -4.66 -13.07
#